data_AF-A0A6B0GU99-F1
#
_entry.id   AF-A0A6B0GU99-F1
#
_cell.length_a   1.000
_cell.length_b   1.000
_cell.length_c   1.000
_cell.angle_alpha   90.00
_cell.angle_beta   90.00
_cell.angle_gamma   90.00
#
_symmetry.space_group_name_H-M   'P 1'
#
loop_
_entity.id
_entity.type
_entity.pdbx_description
1 polymer ?
#
loop_
_entity_poly.entity_id
_entity_poly.type
_entity_poly.pdbx_seq_one_letter_code
_entity_poly.pdbx_strand_id
1 'polypeptide(L)' 'MEEALEVVDVLADSGLEGVFTWLLRLLGVVAVLAGLGLWLFTDAGILVLPALLLVVGVILLVAPSVLLALAELA' A
#
# COMPACT_ATOMS: atom_id res chain seq x y z
N MET A 1 7.68 12.00 26.20
CA MET A 1 6.25 11.88 25.83
C MET A 1 5.83 13.12 25.06
N GLU A 2 6.05 14.30 25.63
CA GLU A 2 5.81 15.60 24.98
C GLU A 2 6.60 15.76 23.67
N GLU A 3 7.90 15.46 23.65
CA GLU A 3 8.69 15.59 22.40
C GLU A 3 8.28 14.59 21.31
N ALA A 4 7.75 13.42 21.67
CA ALA A 4 7.29 12.43 20.69
C ALA A 4 5.97 12.86 20.03
N LEU A 5 5.08 13.53 20.79
CA LEU A 5 3.85 14.08 20.25
C LEU A 5 4.13 15.30 19.38
N GLU A 6 5.08 16.16 19.76
CA GLU A 6 5.50 17.32 18.97
C GLU A 6 6.08 16.90 17.60
N VAL A 7 6.88 15.82 17.55
CA VAL A 7 7.36 15.25 16.28
C VAL A 7 6.22 14.71 15.43
N VAL A 8 5.22 14.08 16.04
CA VAL A 8 4.03 13.56 15.32
C VAL A 8 3.21 14.71 14.71
N ASP A 9 3.00 15.80 15.44
CA ASP A 9 2.30 16.98 14.93
C ASP A 9 3.05 17.61 13.75
N VAL A 10 4.38 17.72 13.82
CA VAL A 10 5.21 18.19 12.69
C VAL A 10 5.12 17.24 11.48
N LEU A 11 5.09 15.92 11.71
CA LEU A 11 4.90 14.94 10.65
C LEU A 11 3.50 15.04 10.01
N ALA A 12 2.47 15.25 10.82
CA ALA A 12 1.10 15.44 10.35
C ALA A 12 0.99 16.67 9.44
N ASP A 13 1.59 17.80 9.85
CA ASP A 13 1.59 19.04 9.06
C ASP A 13 2.47 18.98 7.79
N SER A 14 3.42 18.03 7.72
CA SER A 14 4.36 17.92 6.58
C SER A 14 3.77 17.27 5.31
N GLY A 15 2.54 16.78 5.35
CA GLY A 15 1.92 16.08 4.22
C GLY A 15 2.47 14.67 3.98
N LEU A 16 3.20 14.10 4.95
CA LEU A 16 3.76 12.75 4.88
C LEU A 16 2.69 11.67 4.69
N GLU A 17 1.46 11.88 5.19
CA GLU A 17 0.34 10.98 4.92
C GLU A 17 0.08 10.83 3.41
N GLY A 18 0.06 11.92 2.65
CA GLY A 18 -0.15 11.88 1.20
C GLY A 18 0.96 11.15 0.47
N VAL A 19 2.22 11.39 0.87
CA VAL A 19 3.40 10.71 0.31
C VAL A 19 3.39 9.22 0.63
N PHE A 20 3.08 8.86 1.88
CA PHE A 20 3.02 7.47 2.32
C PHE A 20 1.91 6.70 1.59
N THR A 21 0.72 7.30 1.47
CA THR A 21 -0.40 6.75 0.69
C THR A 21 -0.01 6.52 -0.76
N TRP A 22 0.70 7.49 -1.36
CA TRP A 22 1.20 7.38 -2.73
C TRP A 22 2.23 6.26 -2.88
N LEU A 23 3.19 6.14 -1.96
CA LEU A 23 4.20 5.06 -1.95
C LEU A 23 3.56 3.68 -1.82
N LEU A 24 2.59 3.52 -0.93
CA LEU A 24 1.84 2.26 -0.77
C LEU A 24 1.11 1.88 -2.05
N ARG A 25 0.47 2.85 -2.71
CA ARG A 25 -0.19 2.62 -4.00
C ARG A 25 0.79 2.22 -5.09
N LEU A 26 1.95 2.89 -5.17
CA LEU A 26 2.99 2.54 -6.14
C LEU A 26 3.50 1.11 -5.92
N LEU A 27 3.78 0.74 -4.66
CA LEU A 27 4.14 -0.64 -4.29
C LEU A 27 3.03 -1.63 -4.67
N GLY A 28 1.77 -1.27 -4.47
CA GLY A 28 0.62 -2.06 -4.88
C GLY A 28 0.59 -2.31 -6.39
N VAL A 29 0.80 -1.28 -7.21
CA VAL A 29 0.91 -1.42 -8.67
C VAL A 29 2.05 -2.35 -9.04
N VAL A 30 3.24 -2.15 -8.46
CA VAL A 30 4.42 -2.98 -8.72
C VAL A 30 4.15 -4.44 -8.34
N ALA A 31 3.51 -4.69 -7.20
CA ALA A 31 3.14 -6.04 -6.76
C ALA A 31 2.14 -6.70 -7.73
N VAL A 32 1.13 -5.96 -8.20
CA VAL A 32 0.17 -6.49 -9.19
C VAL A 32 0.88 -6.82 -10.50
N LEU A 33 1.72 -5.92 -11.02
CA LEU A 33 2.47 -6.16 -12.25
C LEU A 33 3.45 -7.33 -12.12
N ALA A 34 4.14 -7.45 -10.99
CA ALA A 34 5.01 -8.57 -10.70
C ALA A 34 4.23 -9.89 -10.59
N GLY A 35 3.08 -9.87 -9.91
CA GLY A 35 2.18 -11.02 -9.83
C GLY A 35 1.69 -11.48 -11.20
N LEU A 36 1.22 -10.55 -12.03
CA LEU A 36 0.82 -10.83 -13.41
C LEU A 36 1.99 -11.37 -14.25
N GLY A 37 3.16 -10.74 -14.15
CA GLY A 37 4.37 -11.18 -14.85
C GLY A 37 4.76 -12.59 -14.45
N LEU A 38 4.84 -12.89 -13.15
CA LEU A 38 5.15 -14.23 -12.69
C LEU A 38 4.09 -15.24 -13.14
N TRP A 39 2.80 -14.90 -13.07
CA TRP A 39 1.74 -15.78 -13.53
C TRP A 39 1.84 -16.12 -15.03
N LEU A 40 2.24 -15.16 -15.86
CA LEU A 40 2.37 -15.35 -17.31
C LEU A 40 3.68 -16.00 -17.76
N PHE A 41 4.78 -15.73 -17.05
CA PHE A 41 6.13 -16.10 -17.49
C PHE A 41 6.78 -17.23 -16.66
N THR A 42 6.09 -17.76 -15.64
CA THR A 42 6.62 -18.88 -14.84
C THR A 42 5.74 -20.13 -14.93
N ASP A 43 6.35 -21.28 -14.62
CA ASP A 43 5.66 -22.57 -14.63
C ASP A 43 4.54 -22.64 -13.58
N ALA A 44 3.53 -23.46 -13.86
CA ALA A 44 2.35 -23.64 -13.00
C ALA A 44 2.65 -24.18 -11.59
N GLY A 45 3.89 -24.56 -11.29
CA GLY A 45 4.31 -24.98 -9.95
C GLY A 45 4.39 -23.84 -8.92
N ILE A 46 4.39 -22.56 -9.35
CA ILE A 46 4.64 -21.40 -8.46
C ILE A 46 3.38 -20.53 -8.26
N LEU A 47 2.18 -20.98 -8.65
CA LEU A 47 0.96 -20.13 -8.71
C LEU A 47 0.55 -19.42 -7.41
N VAL A 48 0.97 -19.91 -6.24
CA VAL A 48 0.68 -19.30 -4.93
C VAL A 48 1.33 -17.91 -4.80
N LEU A 49 2.57 -17.77 -5.25
CA LEU A 49 3.31 -16.50 -5.11
C LEU A 49 2.71 -15.37 -5.99
N PRO A 50 2.44 -15.59 -7.30
CA PRO A 50 1.69 -14.66 -8.13
C PRO A 50 0.34 -14.28 -7.53
N ALA A 51 -0.44 -15.26 -7.06
CA ALA A 51 -1.74 -15.01 -6.46
C ALA A 51 -1.63 -14.12 -5.22
N LEU A 52 -0.66 -14.39 -4.34
CA LEU A 52 -0.42 -13.58 -3.15
C LEU A 52 -0.03 -12.14 -3.52
N LEU A 53 0.87 -11.97 -4.50
CA LEU A 53 1.29 -10.65 -4.97
C LEU A 53 0.13 -9.84 -5.54
N LEU A 54 -0.77 -10.48 -6.29
CA LEU A 54 -1.98 -9.85 -6.81
C LEU A 54 -2.91 -9.40 -5.68
N VAL A 55 -3.20 -10.28 -4.73
CA VAL A 55 -4.11 -9.98 -3.61
C VAL A 55 -3.54 -8.87 -2.74
N VAL A 56 -2.28 -8.99 -2.32
CA VAL A 56 -1.62 -7.97 -1.49
C VAL A 56 -1.51 -6.65 -2.26
N GLY A 57 -1.17 -6.68 -3.54
CA GLY A 57 -1.08 -5.49 -4.37
C GLY A 57 -2.42 -4.75 -4.48
N VAL A 58 -3.52 -5.47 -4.66
CA VAL A 58 -4.87 -4.90 -4.66
C VAL A 58 -5.23 -4.31 -3.29
N ILE A 59 -4.91 -5.02 -2.20
CA ILE A 59 -5.13 -4.50 -0.84
C ILE A 59 -4.37 -3.18 -0.64
N LEU A 60 -3.10 -3.11 -1.04
CA LEU A 60 -2.28 -1.89 -0.94
C LEU A 60 -2.83 -0.72 -1.77
N LEU A 61 -3.50 -1.00 -2.88
CA LEU A 61 -4.14 0.03 -3.70
C LEU A 61 -5.44 0.57 -3.07
N VAL A 62 -6.22 -0.31 -2.46
CA VAL A 62 -7.58 0.02 -1.99
C VAL A 62 -7.58 0.49 -0.53
N ALA A 63 -6.89 -0.23 0.36
CA ALA A 63 -6.95 -0.01 1.80
C ALA A 63 -6.63 1.43 2.22
N PRO A 64 -5.58 2.10 1.69
CA PRO A 64 -5.29 3.48 2.09
C PRO A 64 -6.44 4.45 1.76
N SER A 65 -7.10 4.26 0.61
CA SER A 65 -8.24 5.07 0.19
C SER A 65 -9.46 4.86 1.09
N VAL A 66 -9.69 3.61 1.51
CA VAL A 66 -10.78 3.27 2.43
C VAL A 66 -10.50 3.85 3.81
N LEU A 67 -9.28 3.74 4.32
CA LEU A 67 -8.91 4.28 5.63
C LEU A 67 -9.04 5.80 5.67
N LEU A 68 -8.60 6.51 4.62
CA LEU A 68 -8.77 7.96 4.51
C LEU A 68 -10.25 8.35 4.46
N ALA A 69 -11.05 7.66 3.64
CA ALA A 69 -12.49 7.92 3.57
C ALA A 69 -13.19 7.67 4.90
N LEU A 70 -12.75 6.67 5.67
CA LEU A 70 -13.29 6.41 7.02
C LEU A 70 -12.85 7.48 8.03
N ALA A 71 -11.62 7.97 7.93
CA ALA A 71 -11.11 9.03 8.80
C ALA A 71 -11.85 10.36 8.56
N GLU A 72 -12.19 10.68 7.30
CA GLU A 72 -12.98 11.87 6.95
C GLU A 72 -14.43 11.82 7.50
N LEU A 73 -14.94 10.64 7.85
CA LEU A 73 -16.30 10.44 8.36
C LEU A 73 -16.41 10.43 9.90
N ALA A 74 -15.28 10.34 10.62
CA ALA A 74 -15.21 10.25 12.08
C ALA A 74 -15.05 11.63 12.73
#